data_AF-A0A444R3A6-F1
#
_entry.id   AF-A0A444R3A6-F1
#
_cell.length_a   1.000
_cell.length_b   1.000
_cell.length_c   1.000
_cell.angle_alpha   90.00
_cell.angle_beta   90.00
_cell.angle_gamma   90.00
#
_symmetry.space_group_name_H-M   'P 1'
#
loop_
_entity.id
_entity.type
_entity.pdbx_description
1 polymer ?
#
loop_
_entity_poly.entity_id
_entity_poly.type
_entity_poly.pdbx_seq_one_letter_code
_entity_poly.pdbx_strand_id
1 'polypeptide(L)' 'MSLFDKKHLVSPADALPGRNTPMPVATLHAVNGHSMTNVPDGMEIAIFAMGCFWG' A
#
# COMPACT_ATOMS: atom_id res chain seq x y z
N MET A 1 -23.21 -6.70 19.00
CA MET A 1 -22.41 -7.58 18.12
C MET A 1 -21.24 -6.78 17.56
N SER A 2 -20.00 -7.06 17.99
CA SER A 2 -18.81 -6.55 17.29
C SER A 2 -18.77 -7.22 15.93
N LEU A 3 -18.90 -6.44 14.85
CA LEU A 3 -19.04 -6.96 13.49
C LEU A 3 -17.76 -7.62 12.95
N PHE A 4 -16.60 -7.45 13.58
CA PHE A 4 -15.33 -8.03 13.12
C PHE A 4 -14.40 -8.37 14.28
N ASP A 5 -13.86 -9.59 14.29
CA ASP A 5 -12.75 -9.97 15.16
C ASP A 5 -11.46 -9.34 14.62
N LYS A 6 -10.93 -8.36 15.35
CA LYS A 6 -9.73 -7.60 14.96
C LYS A 6 -8.43 -8.35 15.27
N LYS A 7 -8.49 -9.53 15.90
CA LYS A 7 -7.30 -10.30 16.30
C LYS A 7 -6.85 -11.31 15.25
N HIS A 8 -7.66 -11.55 14.22
CA HIS A 8 -7.39 -12.54 13.20
C HIS A 8 -7.49 -11.91 11.81
N LEU A 9 -6.80 -12.51 10.84
CA LEU A 9 -6.96 -12.15 9.44
C LEU A 9 -8.36 -12.56 8.95
N VAL A 10 -8.93 -11.75 8.06
CA VAL A 10 -10.19 -12.09 7.39
C VAL A 10 -10.02 -13.33 6.51
N SER A 11 -11.06 -14.17 6.43
CA SER A 11 -11.06 -15.31 5.52
C SER A 11 -11.11 -14.84 4.06
N PRO A 12 -10.58 -15.60 3.09
CA PRO A 12 -10.69 -15.22 1.68
C PRO A 12 -12.14 -15.06 1.19
N ALA A 13 -13.09 -15.80 1.76
CA ALA A 13 -14.51 -15.74 1.38
C ALA A 13 -15.21 -14.46 1.88
N ASP A 14 -14.72 -13.88 2.98
CA ASP A 14 -15.29 -12.68 3.60
C ASP A 14 -14.52 -11.39 3.26
N ALA A 15 -13.44 -11.51 2.48
CA ALA A 15 -12.64 -10.37 2.05
C ALA A 15 -13.47 -9.43 1.14
N LEU A 16 -13.25 -8.12 1.29
CA LEU A 16 -13.86 -7.14 0.39
C LEU A 16 -13.42 -7.43 -1.06
N PRO A 17 -14.31 -7.30 -2.06
CA PRO A 17 -14.04 -7.70 -3.45
C PRO A 17 -12.98 -6.84 -4.17
N GLY A 18 -12.50 -5.77 -3.52
CA GLY A 18 -11.52 -4.86 -4.11
C GLY A 18 -12.09 -4.03 -5.27
N ARG A 19 -11.20 -3.61 -6.19
CA ARG A 19 -11.54 -2.89 -7.41
C ARG A 19 -10.48 -3.15 -8.48
N ASN A 20 -10.87 -3.10 -9.75
CA ASN A 20 -9.96 -3.25 -10.88
C ASN A 20 -9.21 -1.96 -11.23
N THR A 21 -9.79 -0.80 -10.91
CA THR A 21 -9.16 0.50 -11.17
C THR A 21 -8.11 0.80 -10.10
N PRO A 22 -6.82 0.96 -10.46
CA PRO A 22 -5.78 1.33 -9.52
C PRO A 22 -6.03 2.72 -8.90
N MET A 23 -5.54 2.93 -7.69
CA MET A 23 -5.57 4.26 -7.08
C MET A 23 -4.56 5.17 -7.81
N PRO A 24 -4.96 6.38 -8.26
CA PRO A 24 -4.02 7.31 -8.86
C PRO A 24 -3.01 7.79 -7.81
N VAL A 25 -1.75 7.90 -8.21
CA VAL A 25 -0.67 8.46 -7.40
C VAL A 25 -0.10 9.70 -8.07
N ALA A 26 0.54 10.58 -7.28
CA ALA A 26 1.28 11.71 -7.84
C ALA A 26 2.42 11.22 -8.74
N THR A 27 2.77 12.00 -9.76
CA THR A 27 3.88 11.66 -10.67
C THR A 27 5.23 11.81 -10.00
N LEU A 28 5.38 12.83 -9.13
CA LEU A 28 6.62 13.16 -8.44
C LEU A 28 6.47 13.06 -6.93
N HIS A 29 7.53 12.61 -6.26
CA HIS A 29 7.63 12.51 -4.82
C HIS A 29 7.63 13.90 -4.20
N ALA A 30 6.73 14.15 -3.24
CA ALA A 30 6.49 15.48 -2.69
C ALA A 30 7.73 16.13 -2.04
N VAL A 31 8.68 15.32 -1.54
CA VAL A 31 9.89 15.84 -0.87
C VAL A 31 11.06 16.11 -1.83
N ASN A 32 11.35 15.18 -2.75
CA ASN A 32 12.60 15.20 -3.52
C ASN A 32 12.37 15.31 -5.04
N GLY A 33 11.12 15.28 -5.51
CA GLY A 33 10.78 15.43 -6.92
C GLY A 33 11.16 14.24 -7.82
N HIS A 34 11.65 13.11 -7.29
CA HIS A 34 11.85 11.90 -8.08
C HIS A 34 10.52 11.27 -8.48
N SER A 35 10.55 10.45 -9.54
CA SER A 35 9.35 9.71 -9.98
C SER A 35 8.83 8.79 -8.87
N MET A 36 7.52 8.79 -8.65
CA MET A 36 6.84 7.86 -7.72
C MET A 36 6.68 6.45 -8.29
N THR A 37 6.93 6.25 -9.58
CA THR A 37 6.65 4.98 -10.28
C THR A 37 7.86 4.40 -11.02
N ASN A 38 8.96 5.14 -11.12
CA ASN A 38 10.18 4.68 -11.78
C ASN A 38 11.28 4.42 -10.75
N VAL A 39 11.84 3.21 -10.79
CA VAL A 39 13.04 2.85 -10.02
C VAL A 39 14.27 3.18 -10.87
N PRO A 40 15.22 4.01 -10.38
CA PRO A 40 16.43 4.34 -11.13
C PRO A 40 17.34 3.14 -11.37
N ASP A 41 18.15 3.21 -12.42
CA ASP A 41 19.15 2.19 -12.73
C ASP A 41 20.12 1.98 -11.55
N GLY A 42 20.39 0.71 -11.23
CA GLY A 42 21.25 0.32 -10.11
C GLY A 42 20.60 0.39 -8.73
N MET A 43 19.30 0.70 -8.62
CA MET A 43 18.54 0.66 -7.38
C MET A 43 17.57 -0.54 -7.32
N GLU A 44 17.16 -0.90 -6.10
CA GLU A 44 16.22 -1.99 -5.83
C GLU A 44 15.07 -1.55 -4.91
N ILE A 45 13.99 -2.32 -4.87
CA ILE A 45 12.80 -2.06 -4.05
C ILE A 45 12.86 -2.89 -2.77
N ALA A 46 12.65 -2.25 -1.61
CA ALA A 46 12.41 -2.92 -0.34
C ALA A 46 11.01 -2.58 0.20
N ILE A 47 10.33 -3.57 0.80
CA ILE A 47 8.98 -3.40 1.37
C ILE A 47 9.04 -3.74 2.86
N PHE A 48 8.66 -2.78 3.70
CA PHE A 48 8.59 -2.93 5.16
C PHE A 48 7.19 -2.63 5.67
N ALA A 49 6.76 -3.32 6.72
CA ALA A 49 5.46 -3.15 7.36
C ALA A 49 5.65 -2.90 8.86
N MET A 50 5.72 -1.63 9.26
CA MET A 50 6.12 -1.20 10.61
C MET A 50 5.01 -0.44 11.37
N GLY A 51 3.74 -0.61 10.98
CA GLY A 51 2.61 0.08 11.60
C GLY A 51 2.13 1.27 10.76
N CYS A 52 1.91 2.44 11.38
CA CYS A 52 1.50 3.66 10.68
C CYS A 52 2.56 4.05 9.63
N PHE A 53 2.17 4.16 8.35
CA PHE A 53 3.12 4.41 7.26
C PHE A 53 3.58 5.88 7.15
N TRP A 54 3.05 6.80 7.97
CA TRP A 54 3.38 8.23 7.91
C TRP A 54 4.71 8.59 8.58
N GLY A 55 5.29 7.66 9.35
CA GLY A 55 6.55 7.84 10.05
C GLY A 55 7.73 8.07 9.11
#